data_AF-A0A6M2DNQ0-F1
#
_entry.id   AF-A0A6M2DNQ0-F1
#
_cell.length_a   1.000
_cell.length_b   1.000
_cell.length_c   1.000
_cell.angle_alpha   90.00
_cell.angle_beta   90.00
_cell.angle_gamma   90.00
#
_symmetry.space_group_name_H-M   'P 1'
#
loop_
_entity.id
_entity.type
_entity.pdbx_description
1 polymer ?
#
loop_
_entity_poly.entity_id
_entity_poly.type
_entity_poly.pdbx_seq_one_letter_code
_entity_poly.pdbx_strand_id
1 'polypeptide(L)'
;NYLLEKFNVAGEQKVTNAAEVEQQTKPLAEPLQLTEDKSDLTADLSRQLEDCQTALGSMKDKSRSSSWPPTTVSPLSFGSDIENMITDEASNFDNSNNEELQIKLKSLLKCNNRDYITRTEQRGDFWVLRNYIKAGHGPLGCTDSITYTTHADYTFLDNVIPLLERWRGPLSIALHAPGSDFAPTLDTIRYLRDCARGSELVREYVTFHIYFGSKHMPKQLPKPSAALSDGHSYNCSLHAPYVHANSSALYKSKHKLLYPVNVGRNIAREAALTHFILASDVELYPSPDVIRKFLEMIARNEGPLLRKNRRVFPMSIFEVNEGQKIPKDKTTLKRMLRKGLAIPFHKRLCPSCHKVPKAEQWVKANETEGLGVFTVGKRIGQFINWEPIYIGTHDDPLYDERLSWEGKKDKMTQGYALCVLDYDFLILDNAFLVHKPGIKIYKIDPKRQVLSTKTNKLIKLIIFPELKVLYGVRKGCAV
;
A
#
# COMPACT_ATOMS: atom_id res chain seq x y z
N ASN A 1 -35.80 3.60 -44.69
CA ASN A 1 -36.74 4.20 -43.72
C ASN A 1 -36.00 5.13 -42.78
N TYR A 2 -35.79 6.34 -43.28
CA TYR A 2 -35.76 7.63 -42.57
C TYR A 2 -35.04 7.68 -41.22
N LEU A 3 -33.71 7.57 -41.27
CA LEU A 3 -32.72 8.45 -40.61
C LEU A 3 -31.29 7.86 -40.82
N LEU A 4 -30.95 7.70 -42.10
CA LEU A 4 -29.60 7.46 -42.62
C LEU A 4 -29.44 8.42 -43.80
N GLU A 5 -29.26 9.71 -43.52
CA GLU A 5 -29.10 10.70 -44.60
C GLU A 5 -28.45 11.99 -44.07
N LYS A 6 -27.14 11.93 -43.83
CA LYS A 6 -26.25 13.10 -43.94
C LYS A 6 -24.86 12.65 -44.37
N PHE A 7 -24.79 11.99 -45.52
CA PHE A 7 -23.61 11.97 -46.39
C PHE A 7 -24.10 11.69 -47.80
N ASN A 8 -24.37 12.75 -48.55
CA ASN A 8 -24.54 12.70 -49.99
C ASN A 8 -23.84 13.92 -50.56
N VAL A 9 -22.60 13.72 -51.02
CA VAL A 9 -22.02 14.50 -52.11
C VAL A 9 -21.49 13.47 -53.10
N ALA A 10 -21.95 13.64 -54.34
CA ALA A 10 -21.55 13.03 -55.60
C ALA A 10 -20.11 12.48 -55.62
N GLY A 11 -19.79 11.39 -56.30
CA GLY A 11 -20.29 10.96 -57.60
C GLY A 11 -19.05 10.51 -58.39
N GLU A 12 -19.19 9.36 -59.03
CA GLU A 12 -18.24 8.54 -59.77
C GLU A 12 -17.18 9.27 -60.63
N GLN A 13 -15.94 8.77 -60.62
CA GLN A 13 -15.32 8.20 -61.84
C GLN A 13 -13.99 7.47 -61.55
N LYS A 14 -13.85 6.29 -62.13
CA LYS A 14 -12.61 5.51 -62.28
C LYS A 14 -11.56 6.33 -63.05
N VAL A 15 -10.27 6.12 -62.76
CA VAL A 15 -9.22 5.68 -63.71
C VAL A 15 -7.86 5.60 -62.99
N THR A 16 -7.09 4.62 -63.43
CA THR A 16 -5.72 4.19 -63.14
C THR A 16 -4.66 5.27 -62.87
N ASN A 17 -3.76 5.05 -61.91
CA ASN A 17 -2.35 4.67 -62.14
C ASN A 17 -1.52 4.71 -60.85
N ALA A 18 -0.56 3.80 -60.80
CA ALA A 18 0.53 3.76 -59.82
C ALA A 18 1.60 4.80 -60.15
N ALA A 19 2.40 5.13 -59.12
CA ALA A 19 3.54 6.05 -59.07
C ALA A 19 3.21 7.51 -58.73
N GLU A 20 4.10 8.09 -57.92
CA GLU A 20 4.12 9.45 -57.38
C GLU A 20 3.25 9.70 -56.13
N VAL A 21 3.82 9.50 -54.93
CA VAL A 21 4.04 10.57 -53.93
C VAL A 21 5.12 10.05 -52.96
N GLU A 22 6.38 10.22 -53.35
CA GLU A 22 7.52 10.21 -52.43
C GLU A 22 8.07 11.63 -52.44
N GLN A 23 7.63 12.48 -51.50
CA GLN A 23 8.41 13.59 -50.93
C GLN A 23 7.57 14.42 -49.96
N GLN A 24 8.26 14.97 -48.96
CA GLN A 24 7.84 15.94 -47.94
C GLN A 24 7.31 15.35 -46.61
N THR A 25 8.24 15.14 -45.68
CA THR A 25 8.16 15.66 -44.30
C THR A 25 9.56 15.67 -43.69
N LYS A 26 10.22 16.83 -43.76
CA LYS A 26 11.50 17.12 -43.10
C LYS A 26 11.18 17.91 -41.82
N PRO A 27 11.58 17.51 -40.62
CA PRO A 27 11.54 18.41 -39.46
C PRO A 27 12.84 19.23 -39.37
N LEU A 28 12.67 20.54 -39.19
CA LEU A 28 13.74 21.47 -38.81
C LEU A 28 14.26 21.11 -37.41
N ALA A 29 15.56 20.83 -37.31
CA ALA A 29 16.29 20.77 -36.07
C ALA A 29 17.49 21.73 -36.19
N GLU A 30 17.57 22.72 -35.30
CA GLU A 30 18.82 23.44 -35.01
C GLU A 30 19.42 22.86 -33.71
N PRO A 31 20.77 22.73 -33.64
CA PRO A 31 21.43 22.08 -32.51
C PRO A 31 21.71 23.07 -31.36
N LEU A 32 21.20 22.77 -30.17
CA LEU A 32 21.68 23.37 -28.92
C LEU A 32 22.91 22.60 -28.42
N GLN A 33 24.01 23.33 -28.23
CA GLN A 33 25.31 22.87 -27.78
C GLN A 33 25.23 22.23 -26.38
N LEU A 34 25.78 21.01 -26.24
CA LEU A 34 26.05 20.34 -24.96
C LEU A 34 27.42 20.76 -24.43
N THR A 35 27.45 21.55 -23.37
CA THR A 35 28.60 21.63 -22.46
C THR A 35 28.11 21.84 -21.03
N GLU A 36 28.78 21.17 -20.08
CA GLU A 36 28.60 21.22 -18.61
C GLU A 36 27.51 20.32 -18.02
N ASP A 37 27.86 19.06 -17.69
CA ASP A 37 27.17 18.31 -16.61
C ASP A 37 27.93 17.04 -16.12
N LYS A 38 29.21 16.90 -16.46
CA LYS A 38 30.03 15.76 -15.99
C LYS A 38 30.68 15.98 -14.62
N SER A 39 30.84 17.24 -14.17
CA SER A 39 31.52 17.56 -12.91
C SER A 39 30.66 17.23 -11.67
N ASP A 40 29.35 17.41 -11.75
CA ASP A 40 28.44 17.25 -10.60
C ASP A 40 28.19 15.78 -10.21
N LEU A 41 28.19 14.87 -11.18
CA LEU A 41 28.02 13.43 -10.91
C LEU A 41 29.25 12.82 -10.23
N THR A 42 30.45 13.26 -10.58
CA THR A 42 31.69 12.79 -9.93
C THR A 42 31.86 13.36 -8.53
N ALA A 43 31.38 14.58 -8.26
CA ALA A 43 31.44 15.17 -6.92
C ALA A 43 30.51 14.47 -5.91
N ASP A 44 29.31 14.06 -6.34
CA ASP A 44 28.36 13.37 -5.46
C ASP A 44 28.80 11.91 -5.16
N LEU A 45 29.49 11.26 -6.11
CA LEU A 45 30.02 9.90 -5.91
C LEU A 45 31.22 9.87 -4.94
N SER A 46 32.11 10.87 -5.01
CA SER A 46 33.26 10.98 -4.09
C SER A 46 32.81 11.28 -2.66
N ARG A 47 31.80 12.13 -2.47
CA ARG A 47 31.24 12.43 -1.15
C ARG A 47 30.57 11.22 -0.49
N GLN A 48 29.88 10.39 -1.28
CA GLN A 48 29.27 9.15 -0.81
C GLN A 48 30.30 8.09 -0.39
N LEU A 49 31.52 8.12 -0.96
CA LEU A 49 32.59 7.18 -0.61
C LEU A 49 33.26 7.53 0.72
N GLU A 50 33.49 8.83 0.99
CA GLU A 50 34.09 9.31 2.23
C GLU A 50 33.17 9.06 3.44
N ASP A 51 31.87 9.30 3.30
CA ASP A 51 30.86 9.02 4.35
C ASP A 51 30.82 7.52 4.73
N CYS A 52 31.10 6.64 3.76
CA CYS A 52 31.13 5.19 3.97
C CYS A 52 32.38 4.74 4.75
N GLN A 53 33.52 5.40 4.55
CA GLN A 53 34.78 5.06 5.21
C GLN A 53 34.81 5.52 6.67
N THR A 54 34.21 6.68 6.99
CA THR A 54 34.11 7.18 8.36
C THR A 54 33.21 6.30 9.24
N ALA A 55 32.17 5.69 8.67
CA ALA A 55 31.26 4.80 9.39
C ALA A 55 31.90 3.44 9.79
N LEU A 56 32.91 2.98 9.05
CA LEU A 56 33.62 1.72 9.31
C LEU A 56 34.66 1.84 10.44
N GLY A 57 35.21 3.04 10.68
CA GLY A 57 36.21 3.28 11.72
C GLY A 57 35.67 3.27 13.15
N SER A 58 34.39 3.60 13.36
CA SER A 58 33.82 3.76 14.70
C SER A 58 33.30 2.47 15.35
N MET A 59 33.43 1.32 14.69
CA MET A 59 32.87 0.04 15.17
C MET A 59 33.90 -0.89 15.86
N LYS A 60 35.16 -0.46 16.03
CA LYS A 60 36.21 -1.29 16.64
C LYS A 60 36.40 -1.13 18.16
N ASP A 61 35.80 -0.14 18.80
CA ASP A 61 35.96 0.07 20.24
C ASP A 61 34.64 -0.05 21.00
N LYS A 62 34.36 -1.25 21.53
CA LYS A 62 33.72 -1.53 22.84
C LYS A 62 33.17 -2.96 22.91
N SER A 63 33.98 -3.89 23.44
CA SER A 63 33.53 -5.20 23.91
C SER A 63 34.17 -5.54 25.27
N ARG A 64 33.36 -5.62 26.34
CA ARG A 64 33.57 -6.28 27.66
C ARG A 64 32.51 -5.70 28.62
N SER A 65 31.85 -6.39 29.55
CA SER A 65 31.64 -7.78 29.97
C SER A 65 30.66 -7.70 31.17
N SER A 66 29.75 -8.65 31.39
CA SER A 66 29.37 -9.21 32.72
C SER A 66 27.99 -9.89 32.73
N SER A 67 27.97 -11.12 33.24
CA SER A 67 26.82 -11.96 33.60
C SER A 67 26.31 -11.67 35.02
N TRP A 68 25.16 -12.27 35.44
CA TRP A 68 24.82 -12.88 36.77
C TRP A 68 23.30 -13.25 36.87
N PRO A 69 22.84 -14.08 37.84
CA PRO A 69 21.95 -15.26 37.63
C PRO A 69 20.44 -15.08 38.03
N PRO A 70 19.57 -16.13 37.92
CA PRO A 70 18.10 -15.99 37.95
C PRO A 70 17.46 -16.31 39.30
N THR A 71 16.28 -15.71 39.56
CA THR A 71 15.44 -16.01 40.74
C THR A 71 14.01 -16.38 40.31
N THR A 72 13.54 -17.50 40.85
CA THR A 72 12.20 -18.11 40.71
C THR A 72 11.18 -17.49 41.68
N VAL A 73 9.93 -17.30 41.25
CA VAL A 73 8.78 -17.00 42.13
C VAL A 73 7.56 -17.82 41.69
N SER A 74 6.92 -18.48 42.66
CA SER A 74 5.73 -19.33 42.51
C SER A 74 4.42 -18.51 42.47
N PRO A 75 3.33 -19.02 41.87
CA PRO A 75 2.07 -18.29 41.71
C PRO A 75 1.08 -18.51 42.88
N LEU A 76 0.39 -17.45 43.26
CA LEU A 76 -0.77 -17.47 44.17
C LEU A 76 -2.06 -17.53 43.34
N SER A 77 -2.95 -18.47 43.70
CA SER A 77 -4.31 -18.62 43.16
C SER A 77 -5.28 -17.66 43.84
N PHE A 78 -6.08 -16.94 43.06
CA PHE A 78 -7.28 -16.25 43.55
C PHE A 78 -8.53 -16.87 42.93
N GLY A 79 -9.52 -17.13 43.79
CA GLY A 79 -10.74 -17.85 43.50
C GLY A 79 -11.75 -17.06 42.68
N SER A 80 -12.61 -17.84 42.02
CA SER A 80 -13.63 -17.47 41.05
C SER A 80 -14.95 -17.12 41.75
N ASP A 81 -15.16 -15.87 42.13
CA ASP A 81 -16.51 -15.37 42.50
C ASP A 81 -16.69 -13.83 42.30
N ILE A 82 -15.78 -13.16 41.59
CA ILE A 82 -15.84 -11.70 41.29
C ILE A 82 -16.06 -11.42 39.79
N GLU A 83 -16.18 -12.47 38.96
CA GLU A 83 -16.17 -12.33 37.49
C GLU A 83 -17.54 -11.93 36.89
N ASN A 84 -18.65 -12.17 37.59
CA ASN A 84 -20.00 -12.02 37.00
C ASN A 84 -20.73 -10.69 37.31
N MET A 85 -20.19 -9.81 38.15
CA MET A 85 -20.77 -8.46 38.37
C MET A 85 -20.01 -7.34 37.63
N ILE A 86 -18.81 -7.63 37.11
CA ILE A 86 -17.98 -6.66 36.37
C ILE A 86 -18.33 -6.65 34.87
N THR A 87 -18.94 -7.72 34.34
CA THR A 87 -19.24 -7.87 32.91
C THR A 87 -20.39 -6.99 32.41
N ASP A 88 -21.38 -6.70 33.26
CA ASP A 88 -22.58 -5.96 32.85
C ASP A 88 -22.40 -4.44 32.92
N GLU A 89 -21.56 -3.94 33.83
CA GLU A 89 -21.21 -2.51 33.87
C GLU A 89 -20.11 -2.16 32.84
N ALA A 90 -19.13 -3.03 32.61
CA ALA A 90 -18.09 -2.82 31.61
C ALA A 90 -18.64 -2.87 30.17
N SER A 91 -19.60 -3.76 29.88
CA SER A 91 -20.23 -3.85 28.55
C SER A 91 -21.16 -2.66 28.26
N ASN A 92 -21.89 -2.15 29.25
CA ASN A 92 -22.71 -0.94 29.09
C ASN A 92 -21.88 0.35 29.02
N PHE A 93 -20.74 0.42 29.71
CA PHE A 93 -19.81 1.55 29.61
C PHE A 93 -19.07 1.58 28.26
N ASP A 94 -18.68 0.42 27.74
CA ASP A 94 -18.02 0.32 26.42
C ASP A 94 -19.01 0.64 25.26
N ASN A 95 -20.26 0.20 25.38
CA ASN A 95 -21.31 0.51 24.39
C ASN A 95 -21.66 2.00 24.34
N SER A 96 -21.85 2.66 25.49
CA SER A 96 -22.18 4.10 25.54
C SER A 96 -21.06 4.99 25.00
N ASN A 97 -19.80 4.66 25.31
CA ASN A 97 -18.63 5.36 24.75
C ASN A 97 -18.53 5.17 23.23
N ASN A 98 -18.88 3.99 22.71
CA ASN A 98 -18.85 3.73 21.27
C ASN A 98 -19.97 4.50 20.53
N GLU A 99 -21.17 4.60 21.11
CA GLU A 99 -22.24 5.43 20.54
C GLU A 99 -21.86 6.91 20.48
N GLU A 100 -21.31 7.48 21.55
CA GLU A 100 -20.84 8.86 21.57
C GLU A 100 -19.73 9.11 20.54
N LEU A 101 -18.78 8.17 20.43
CA LEU A 101 -17.73 8.19 19.42
C LEU A 101 -18.33 8.25 18.00
N GLN A 102 -19.30 7.39 17.70
CA GLN A 102 -19.96 7.37 16.40
C GLN A 102 -20.75 8.65 16.10
N ILE A 103 -21.43 9.23 17.09
CA ILE A 103 -22.13 10.51 16.93
C ILE A 103 -21.15 11.63 16.56
N LYS A 104 -20.02 11.71 17.29
CA LYS A 104 -18.96 12.68 17.01
C LYS A 104 -18.38 12.50 15.62
N LEU A 105 -18.03 11.27 15.24
CA LEU A 105 -17.46 10.96 13.92
C LEU A 105 -18.42 11.30 12.78
N LYS A 106 -19.71 10.93 12.89
CA LYS A 106 -20.72 11.26 11.87
C LYS A 106 -20.88 12.77 11.70
N SER A 107 -20.91 13.52 12.80
CA SER A 107 -20.99 14.99 12.78
C SER A 107 -19.77 15.64 12.13
N LEU A 108 -18.57 15.13 12.45
CA LEU A 108 -17.30 15.67 11.95
C LEU A 108 -17.03 15.33 10.48
N LEU A 109 -17.20 14.07 10.10
CA LEU A 109 -16.78 13.55 8.81
C LEU A 109 -17.82 13.77 7.72
N LYS A 110 -19.11 13.72 8.06
CA LYS A 110 -20.24 13.87 7.12
C LYS A 110 -20.07 13.04 5.86
N CYS A 111 -19.50 11.84 6.01
CA CYS A 111 -19.29 10.91 4.92
C CYS A 111 -20.58 10.17 4.57
N ASN A 112 -20.64 9.66 3.35
CA ASN A 112 -21.76 8.84 2.89
C ASN A 112 -21.35 7.37 2.88
N ASN A 113 -22.29 6.50 3.27
CA ASN A 113 -22.15 5.07 3.07
C ASN A 113 -22.04 4.75 1.56
N ARG A 114 -21.30 3.69 1.23
CA ARG A 114 -20.99 3.32 -0.15
C ARG A 114 -21.62 1.98 -0.49
N ASP A 115 -21.96 1.80 -1.76
CA ASP A 115 -22.58 0.56 -2.24
C ASP A 115 -21.60 -0.61 -2.26
N TYR A 116 -22.03 -1.74 -1.71
CA TYR A 116 -21.21 -2.96 -1.64
C TYR A 116 -21.61 -3.99 -2.72
N ILE A 117 -21.46 -3.57 -3.98
CA ILE A 117 -21.96 -4.30 -5.16
C ILE A 117 -20.86 -5.14 -5.82
N THR A 118 -21.16 -6.41 -6.10
CA THR A 118 -20.34 -7.28 -6.95
C THR A 118 -20.57 -6.96 -8.41
N ARG A 119 -19.49 -6.67 -9.15
CA ARG A 119 -19.58 -6.35 -10.58
C ARG A 119 -18.32 -6.75 -11.33
N THR A 120 -18.50 -7.08 -12.61
CA THR A 120 -17.39 -7.23 -13.56
C THR A 120 -17.32 -5.98 -14.41
N GLU A 121 -16.16 -5.34 -14.46
CA GLU A 121 -15.97 -4.09 -15.19
C GLU A 121 -14.65 -4.10 -15.97
N GLN A 122 -14.62 -3.30 -17.04
CA GLN A 122 -13.38 -3.01 -17.75
C GLN A 122 -12.72 -1.75 -17.15
N ARG A 123 -11.39 -1.81 -16.96
CA ARG A 123 -10.57 -0.70 -16.47
C ARG A 123 -9.33 -0.58 -17.33
N GLY A 124 -9.36 0.31 -18.32
CA GLY A 124 -8.31 0.40 -19.34
C GLY A 124 -8.12 -0.95 -20.03
N ASP A 125 -6.89 -1.47 -20.00
CA ASP A 125 -6.49 -2.76 -20.58
C ASP A 125 -6.75 -3.97 -19.64
N PHE A 126 -7.51 -3.79 -18.55
CA PHE A 126 -7.76 -4.82 -17.55
C PHE A 126 -9.25 -5.14 -17.43
N TRP A 127 -9.54 -6.41 -17.13
CA TRP A 127 -10.81 -6.84 -16.57
C TRP A 127 -10.70 -6.91 -15.04
N VAL A 128 -11.73 -6.42 -14.35
CA VAL A 128 -11.80 -6.39 -12.89
C VAL A 128 -13.07 -7.09 -12.43
N LEU A 129 -12.90 -8.16 -11.65
CA LEU A 129 -13.94 -8.80 -10.85
C LEU A 129 -13.97 -8.09 -9.50
N ARG A 130 -14.80 -7.05 -9.38
CA ARG A 130 -14.89 -6.21 -8.18
C ARG A 130 -15.85 -6.84 -7.16
N ASN A 131 -15.43 -6.85 -5.88
CA ASN A 131 -16.16 -7.48 -4.79
C ASN A 131 -16.51 -8.95 -5.15
N TYR A 132 -15.54 -9.66 -5.74
CA TYR A 132 -15.75 -10.99 -6.30
C TYR A 132 -16.09 -11.98 -5.19
N ILE A 133 -15.31 -11.99 -4.11
CA ILE A 133 -15.66 -12.65 -2.86
C ILE A 133 -15.78 -11.58 -1.77
N LYS A 134 -16.98 -11.42 -1.21
CA LYS A 134 -17.26 -10.41 -0.19
C LYS A 134 -16.92 -10.90 1.22
N ALA A 135 -16.44 -9.98 2.04
CA ALA A 135 -16.33 -10.12 3.49
C ALA A 135 -17.70 -10.29 4.16
N GLY A 136 -17.72 -10.98 5.30
CA GLY A 136 -18.90 -11.32 6.09
C GLY A 136 -19.29 -10.32 7.19
N HIS A 137 -18.66 -9.15 7.26
CA HIS A 137 -18.91 -8.13 8.29
C HIS A 137 -20.32 -7.48 8.26
N GLY A 138 -21.21 -7.85 7.35
CA GLY A 138 -22.53 -7.23 7.21
C GLY A 138 -22.48 -5.78 6.68
N PRO A 139 -23.51 -4.96 6.94
CA PRO A 139 -23.48 -3.53 6.62
C PRO A 139 -22.32 -2.84 7.32
N LEU A 140 -21.54 -2.06 6.58
CA LEU A 140 -20.40 -1.30 7.10
C LEU A 140 -20.56 0.17 6.72
N GLY A 141 -20.78 1.01 7.74
CA GLY A 141 -20.89 2.45 7.61
C GLY A 141 -19.56 3.13 7.36
N CYS A 142 -19.60 4.34 6.80
CA CYS A 142 -18.39 5.06 6.44
C CYS A 142 -17.53 5.47 7.65
N THR A 143 -18.11 5.58 8.85
CA THR A 143 -17.41 5.95 10.10
C THR A 143 -17.03 4.76 10.97
N ASP A 144 -17.48 3.56 10.61
CA ASP A 144 -17.43 2.40 11.51
C ASP A 144 -16.01 1.84 11.65
N SER A 145 -15.14 2.07 10.67
CA SER A 145 -13.80 1.52 10.66
C SER A 145 -12.86 2.26 9.70
N ILE A 146 -11.66 1.70 9.51
CA ILE A 146 -10.70 2.05 8.48
C ILE A 146 -10.52 0.81 7.61
N THR A 147 -10.51 0.95 6.29
CA THR A 147 -10.25 -0.17 5.38
C THR A 147 -8.76 -0.25 5.08
N TYR A 148 -8.13 -1.39 5.36
CA TYR A 148 -6.80 -1.69 4.83
C TYR A 148 -6.96 -2.09 3.38
N THR A 149 -6.31 -1.37 2.47
CA THR A 149 -6.39 -1.65 1.04
C THR A 149 -5.03 -2.11 0.55
N THR A 150 -5.02 -3.23 -0.16
CA THR A 150 -3.78 -3.85 -0.62
C THR A 150 -3.95 -4.57 -1.94
N HIS A 151 -2.83 -5.05 -2.46
CA HIS A 151 -2.77 -5.76 -3.73
C HIS A 151 -1.68 -6.82 -3.67
N ALA A 152 -1.90 -7.93 -4.36
CA ALA A 152 -0.97 -9.04 -4.39
C ALA A 152 -1.18 -9.90 -5.65
N ASP A 153 -0.32 -10.88 -5.86
CA ASP A 153 -0.71 -12.13 -6.50
C ASP A 153 -0.87 -13.21 -5.41
N TYR A 154 -1.31 -14.41 -5.79
CA TYR A 154 -1.60 -15.44 -4.80
C TYR A 154 -0.39 -15.89 -3.97
N THR A 155 0.84 -15.60 -4.43
CA THR A 155 2.07 -16.07 -3.78
C THR A 155 2.44 -15.28 -2.53
N PHE A 156 1.83 -14.12 -2.31
CA PHE A 156 2.02 -13.27 -1.13
C PHE A 156 0.88 -13.41 -0.10
N LEU A 157 -0.05 -14.34 -0.30
CA LEU A 157 -1.25 -14.46 0.54
C LEU A 157 -1.02 -15.15 1.88
N ASP A 158 0.18 -15.67 2.12
CA ASP A 158 0.67 -16.04 3.45
C ASP A 158 0.66 -14.85 4.43
N ASN A 159 0.70 -13.62 3.92
CA ASN A 159 0.68 -12.40 4.73
C ASN A 159 -0.71 -11.99 5.22
N VAL A 160 -1.80 -12.51 4.65
CA VAL A 160 -3.17 -12.01 4.93
C VAL A 160 -3.57 -12.26 6.38
N ILE A 161 -3.39 -13.47 6.89
CA ILE A 161 -3.78 -13.80 8.27
C ILE A 161 -2.93 -13.05 9.30
N PRO A 162 -1.58 -13.05 9.22
CA PRO A 162 -0.75 -12.24 10.11
C PRO A 162 -1.11 -10.75 10.09
N LEU A 163 -1.52 -10.22 8.94
CA LEU A 163 -2.01 -8.84 8.85
C LEU A 163 -3.33 -8.66 9.61
N LEU A 164 -4.33 -9.53 9.38
CA LEU A 164 -5.65 -9.46 10.03
C LEU A 164 -5.60 -9.64 11.55
N GLU A 165 -4.71 -10.49 12.07
CA GLU A 165 -4.51 -10.66 13.52
C GLU A 165 -4.17 -9.35 14.23
N ARG A 166 -3.58 -8.39 13.51
CA ARG A 166 -3.18 -7.07 14.02
C ARG A 166 -4.16 -5.98 13.64
N TRP A 167 -4.67 -6.05 12.41
CA TRP A 167 -5.58 -5.05 11.86
C TRP A 167 -6.99 -5.14 12.44
N ARG A 168 -7.55 -6.36 12.55
CA ARG A 168 -8.90 -6.64 13.08
C ARG A 168 -9.97 -5.69 12.55
N GLY A 169 -10.00 -5.55 11.23
CA GLY A 169 -10.94 -4.68 10.53
C GLY A 169 -10.97 -4.97 9.03
N PRO A 170 -11.81 -4.26 8.27
CA PRO A 170 -12.06 -4.55 6.87
C PRO A 170 -10.77 -4.45 6.05
N LEU A 171 -10.57 -5.45 5.17
CA LEU A 171 -9.45 -5.54 4.26
C LEU A 171 -9.96 -5.74 2.83
N SER A 172 -9.67 -4.78 1.95
CA SER A 172 -9.94 -4.89 0.52
C SER A 172 -8.64 -5.24 -0.20
N ILE A 173 -8.61 -6.37 -0.92
CA ILE A 173 -7.41 -6.86 -1.61
C ILE A 173 -7.67 -7.10 -3.09
N ALA A 174 -6.85 -6.51 -3.95
CA ALA A 174 -6.87 -6.74 -5.38
C ALA A 174 -5.79 -7.73 -5.83
N LEU A 175 -6.22 -8.87 -6.38
CA LEU A 175 -5.35 -9.97 -6.78
C LEU A 175 -5.12 -9.97 -8.30
N HIS A 176 -3.86 -9.83 -8.70
CA HIS A 176 -3.47 -9.94 -10.10
C HIS A 176 -3.34 -11.42 -10.47
N ALA A 177 -4.23 -11.91 -11.33
CA ALA A 177 -4.35 -13.33 -11.63
C ALA A 177 -4.52 -13.61 -13.13
N PRO A 178 -3.49 -13.31 -13.97
CA PRO A 178 -3.55 -13.50 -15.41
C PRO A 178 -3.50 -14.97 -15.81
N GLY A 179 -4.25 -15.34 -16.86
CA GLY A 179 -4.17 -16.65 -17.50
C GLY A 179 -4.30 -17.82 -16.52
N SER A 180 -3.26 -18.66 -16.44
CA SER A 180 -3.26 -19.83 -15.55
C SER A 180 -3.06 -19.51 -14.06
N ASP A 181 -2.72 -18.27 -13.69
CA ASP A 181 -2.58 -17.86 -12.28
C ASP A 181 -3.95 -17.69 -11.58
N PHE A 182 -5.04 -17.64 -12.34
CA PHE A 182 -6.41 -17.50 -11.82
C PHE A 182 -6.86 -18.68 -10.94
N ALA A 183 -6.66 -19.92 -11.39
CA ALA A 183 -7.10 -21.09 -10.63
C ALA A 183 -6.37 -21.22 -9.27
N PRO A 184 -5.02 -21.15 -9.20
CA PRO A 184 -4.30 -21.14 -7.92
C PRO A 184 -4.69 -19.96 -7.01
N THR A 185 -5.05 -18.81 -7.59
CA THR A 185 -5.56 -17.67 -6.84
C THR A 185 -6.88 -18.02 -6.15
N LEU A 186 -7.83 -18.63 -6.88
CA LEU A 186 -9.10 -19.03 -6.31
C LEU A 186 -8.95 -20.13 -5.25
N ASP A 187 -8.07 -21.11 -5.50
CA ASP A 187 -7.76 -22.16 -4.52
C ASP A 187 -7.11 -21.59 -3.26
N THR A 188 -6.29 -20.55 -3.39
CA THR A 188 -5.71 -19.85 -2.23
C THR A 188 -6.78 -19.13 -1.42
N ILE A 189 -7.74 -18.46 -2.09
CA ILE A 189 -8.87 -17.82 -1.40
C ILE A 189 -9.66 -18.85 -0.60
N ARG A 190 -9.96 -20.02 -1.18
CA ARG A 190 -10.67 -21.12 -0.49
C ARG A 190 -9.87 -21.63 0.70
N TYR A 191 -8.58 -21.94 0.49
CA TYR A 191 -7.70 -22.38 1.58
C TYR A 191 -7.68 -21.39 2.76
N LEU A 192 -7.53 -20.09 2.48
CA LEU A 192 -7.50 -19.06 3.52
C LEU A 192 -8.85 -18.89 4.24
N ARG A 193 -9.96 -19.20 3.58
CA ARG A 193 -11.31 -19.07 4.15
C ARG A 193 -11.78 -20.30 4.87
N ASP A 194 -11.24 -21.48 4.59
CA ASP A 194 -11.80 -22.75 5.07
C ASP A 194 -10.78 -23.59 5.86
N CYS A 195 -9.48 -23.50 5.55
CA CYS A 195 -8.46 -24.42 6.06
C CYS A 195 -7.44 -23.78 6.99
N ALA A 196 -7.08 -22.51 6.76
CA ALA A 196 -6.02 -21.85 7.50
C ALA A 196 -6.45 -21.54 8.94
N ARG A 197 -5.51 -21.59 9.89
CA ARG A 197 -5.74 -21.05 11.24
C ARG A 197 -5.92 -19.54 11.14
N GLY A 198 -7.06 -18.99 11.57
CA GLY A 198 -7.43 -17.59 11.35
C GLY A 198 -8.41 -17.39 10.18
N SER A 199 -8.95 -18.47 9.61
CA SER A 199 -9.92 -18.42 8.52
C SER A 199 -11.18 -17.61 8.85
N GLU A 200 -11.59 -17.57 10.11
CA GLU A 200 -12.68 -16.74 10.61
C GLU A 200 -12.45 -15.25 10.34
N LEU A 201 -11.22 -14.76 10.56
CA LEU A 201 -10.85 -13.37 10.27
C LEU A 201 -10.93 -13.10 8.76
N VAL A 202 -10.54 -14.07 7.93
CA VAL A 202 -10.61 -13.94 6.47
C VAL A 202 -12.06 -13.87 6.01
N ARG A 203 -12.92 -14.75 6.52
CA ARG A 203 -14.35 -14.75 6.18
C ARG A 203 -15.03 -13.46 6.64
N GLU A 204 -14.69 -12.96 7.82
CA GLU A 204 -15.29 -11.78 8.42
C GLU A 204 -14.85 -10.48 7.73
N TYR A 205 -13.54 -10.31 7.49
CA TYR A 205 -12.99 -9.00 7.14
C TYR A 205 -12.51 -8.84 5.70
N VAL A 206 -12.29 -9.92 4.93
CA VAL A 206 -11.58 -9.82 3.64
C VAL A 206 -12.53 -9.81 2.46
N THR A 207 -12.41 -8.77 1.65
CA THR A 207 -13.05 -8.62 0.35
C THR A 207 -12.01 -8.80 -0.74
N PHE A 208 -12.20 -9.84 -1.57
CA PHE A 208 -11.30 -10.15 -2.67
C PHE A 208 -11.83 -9.56 -3.99
N HIS A 209 -10.95 -8.83 -4.65
CA HIS A 209 -11.08 -8.39 -6.03
C HIS A 209 -10.06 -9.17 -6.86
N ILE A 210 -10.40 -9.53 -8.10
CA ILE A 210 -9.47 -10.21 -9.00
C ILE A 210 -9.38 -9.43 -10.30
N TYR A 211 -8.18 -9.25 -10.83
CA TYR A 211 -7.98 -8.54 -12.08
C TYR A 211 -6.87 -9.15 -12.93
N PHE A 212 -6.99 -8.98 -14.25
CA PHE A 212 -6.04 -9.49 -15.24
C PHE A 212 -6.16 -8.70 -16.54
N GLY A 213 -5.08 -8.66 -17.32
CA GLY A 213 -5.09 -7.94 -18.60
C GLY A 213 -6.05 -8.57 -19.61
N SER A 214 -6.70 -7.77 -20.45
CA SER A 214 -7.67 -8.23 -21.45
C SER A 214 -7.09 -9.21 -22.48
N LYS A 215 -5.77 -9.19 -22.67
CA LYS A 215 -5.01 -10.14 -23.52
C LYS A 215 -4.57 -11.41 -22.79
N HIS A 216 -4.82 -11.49 -21.48
CA HIS A 216 -4.36 -12.56 -20.59
C HIS A 216 -5.53 -13.14 -19.78
N MET A 217 -6.66 -13.34 -20.47
CA MET A 217 -7.87 -13.91 -19.88
C MET A 217 -7.63 -15.33 -19.35
N PRO A 218 -8.15 -15.69 -18.18
CA PRO A 218 -8.22 -17.08 -17.75
C PRO A 218 -9.19 -17.87 -18.65
N LYS A 219 -8.95 -19.17 -18.80
CA LYS A 219 -9.78 -20.05 -19.64
C LYS A 219 -11.20 -20.23 -19.11
N GLN A 220 -11.37 -20.12 -17.80
CA GLN A 220 -12.64 -20.27 -17.12
C GLN A 220 -12.81 -19.15 -16.10
N LEU A 221 -14.01 -18.57 -16.06
CA LEU A 221 -14.40 -17.54 -15.12
C LEU A 221 -15.70 -17.97 -14.43
N PRO A 222 -15.61 -18.67 -13.28
CA PRO A 222 -16.79 -19.01 -12.53
C PRO A 222 -17.49 -17.74 -12.01
N LYS A 223 -18.82 -17.79 -11.92
CA LYS A 223 -19.58 -16.75 -11.22
C LYS A 223 -19.21 -16.77 -9.72
N PRO A 224 -19.30 -15.64 -9.00
CA PRO A 224 -19.01 -15.57 -7.56
C PRO A 224 -19.63 -16.69 -6.71
N SER A 225 -20.90 -17.03 -6.94
CA SER A 225 -21.60 -18.08 -6.19
C SER A 225 -21.02 -19.49 -6.43
N ALA A 226 -20.56 -19.77 -7.64
CA ALA A 226 -19.90 -21.04 -7.99
C ALA A 226 -18.43 -21.05 -7.53
N ALA A 227 -17.80 -19.87 -7.38
CA ALA A 227 -16.41 -19.78 -6.95
C ALA A 227 -16.19 -20.32 -5.52
N LEU A 228 -17.21 -20.25 -4.66
CA LEU A 228 -17.19 -20.75 -3.28
C LEU A 228 -18.15 -21.92 -3.00
N SER A 229 -18.75 -22.55 -4.01
CA SER A 229 -19.70 -23.65 -3.77
C SER A 229 -19.00 -24.88 -3.17
N ASP A 230 -19.72 -25.66 -2.36
CA ASP A 230 -19.19 -26.85 -1.66
C ASP A 230 -18.53 -27.89 -2.59
N GLY A 231 -19.02 -28.03 -3.82
CA GLY A 231 -18.42 -28.87 -4.87
C GLY A 231 -17.05 -28.42 -5.36
N HIS A 232 -16.57 -27.27 -4.88
CA HIS A 232 -15.25 -26.71 -5.13
C HIS A 232 -14.52 -26.33 -3.83
N SER A 233 -14.87 -26.96 -2.70
CA SER A 233 -14.13 -26.81 -1.45
C SER A 233 -12.66 -27.22 -1.62
N TYR A 234 -11.76 -26.51 -0.93
CA TYR A 234 -10.35 -26.87 -0.95
C TYR A 234 -10.10 -28.05 -0.02
N ASN A 235 -9.32 -29.05 -0.47
CA ASN A 235 -8.93 -30.15 0.39
C ASN A 235 -7.92 -29.65 1.44
N CYS A 236 -8.37 -29.44 2.67
CA CYS A 236 -7.55 -28.92 3.78
C CYS A 236 -6.43 -29.85 4.24
N SER A 237 -6.38 -31.10 3.76
CA SER A 237 -5.21 -31.97 3.95
C SER A 237 -4.04 -31.59 3.04
N LEU A 238 -4.27 -30.78 2.00
CA LEU A 238 -3.22 -30.26 1.13
C LEU A 238 -2.59 -28.99 1.70
N HIS A 239 -1.31 -28.76 1.38
CA HIS A 239 -0.63 -27.50 1.70
C HIS A 239 -1.28 -26.32 0.97
N ALA A 240 -1.10 -25.11 1.52
CA ALA A 240 -1.58 -23.90 0.87
C ALA A 240 -0.91 -23.70 -0.52
N PRO A 241 -1.63 -23.23 -1.55
CA PRO A 241 -1.06 -23.11 -2.89
C PRO A 241 0.16 -22.18 -2.99
N TYR A 242 0.30 -21.20 -2.08
CA TYR A 242 1.43 -20.29 -2.04
C TYR A 242 2.73 -20.92 -1.50
N VAL A 243 2.66 -22.02 -0.72
CA VAL A 243 3.85 -22.63 -0.09
C VAL A 243 4.83 -23.18 -1.13
N HIS A 244 4.31 -23.76 -2.21
CA HIS A 244 5.10 -24.34 -3.29
C HIS A 244 5.05 -23.50 -4.57
N ALA A 245 4.65 -22.24 -4.47
CA ALA A 245 4.57 -21.36 -5.62
C ALA A 245 5.99 -21.06 -6.14
N ASN A 246 6.29 -21.55 -7.35
CA ASN A 246 7.54 -21.23 -8.02
C ASN A 246 7.35 -19.95 -8.86
N SER A 247 8.09 -18.88 -8.52
CA SER A 247 8.08 -17.61 -9.23
C SER A 247 8.29 -17.73 -10.74
N SER A 248 9.08 -18.69 -11.23
CA SER A 248 9.29 -18.89 -12.68
C SER A 248 8.16 -19.65 -13.38
N ALA A 249 7.31 -20.34 -12.61
CA ALA A 249 6.21 -21.15 -13.12
C ALA A 249 4.91 -20.36 -13.36
N LEU A 250 4.76 -19.19 -12.70
CA LEU A 250 3.60 -18.31 -12.88
C LEU A 250 3.41 -17.91 -14.34
N TYR A 251 2.15 -17.76 -14.73
CA TYR A 251 1.75 -17.24 -16.03
C TYR A 251 2.37 -15.88 -16.28
N LYS A 252 2.29 -14.97 -15.29
CA LYS A 252 2.92 -13.64 -15.36
C LYS A 252 4.40 -13.74 -15.78
N SER A 253 5.16 -14.62 -15.15
CA SER A 253 6.59 -14.80 -15.39
C SER A 253 6.88 -15.43 -16.76
N LYS A 254 6.16 -16.50 -17.12
CA LYS A 254 6.29 -17.18 -18.42
C LYS A 254 6.00 -16.25 -19.60
N HIS A 255 5.02 -15.36 -19.43
CA HIS A 255 4.62 -14.39 -20.44
C HIS A 255 5.32 -13.03 -20.30
N LYS A 256 6.30 -12.90 -19.39
CA LYS A 256 7.10 -11.69 -19.17
C LYS A 256 6.24 -10.43 -18.91
N LEU A 257 5.14 -10.60 -18.19
CA LEU A 257 4.24 -9.50 -17.85
C LEU A 257 4.82 -8.66 -16.72
N LEU A 258 4.67 -7.35 -16.81
CA LEU A 258 4.94 -6.45 -15.69
C LEU A 258 3.83 -6.57 -14.65
N TYR A 259 4.11 -6.28 -13.38
CA TYR A 259 3.09 -6.23 -12.34
C TYR A 259 2.37 -4.88 -12.36
N PRO A 260 1.07 -4.82 -12.72
CA PRO A 260 0.27 -3.60 -12.74
C PRO A 260 -0.12 -3.14 -11.31
N VAL A 261 0.90 -2.79 -10.52
CA VAL A 261 0.80 -2.55 -9.08
C VAL A 261 -0.21 -1.46 -8.72
N ASN A 262 -0.24 -0.37 -9.49
CA ASN A 262 -1.12 0.77 -9.23
C ASN A 262 -2.57 0.54 -9.66
N VAL A 263 -2.80 -0.34 -10.63
CA VAL A 263 -4.15 -0.81 -10.99
C VAL A 263 -4.74 -1.54 -9.77
N GLY A 264 -3.99 -2.49 -9.20
CA GLY A 264 -4.41 -3.20 -7.98
C GLY A 264 -4.67 -2.25 -6.80
N ARG A 265 -3.77 -1.29 -6.55
CA ARG A 265 -3.94 -0.29 -5.48
C ARG A 265 -5.25 0.48 -5.64
N ASN A 266 -5.52 1.00 -6.83
CA ASN A 266 -6.71 1.80 -7.08
C ASN A 266 -7.99 0.95 -7.02
N ILE A 267 -7.98 -0.29 -7.53
CA ILE A 267 -9.13 -1.21 -7.44
C ILE A 267 -9.54 -1.40 -5.97
N ALA A 268 -8.59 -1.77 -5.11
CA ALA A 268 -8.84 -1.99 -3.69
C ALA A 268 -9.27 -0.69 -2.98
N ARG A 269 -8.57 0.42 -3.26
CA ARG A 269 -8.86 1.72 -2.66
C ARG A 269 -10.25 2.25 -3.01
N GLU A 270 -10.66 2.17 -4.27
CA GLU A 270 -11.98 2.64 -4.71
C GLU A 270 -13.13 1.77 -4.19
N ALA A 271 -12.85 0.50 -3.90
CA ALA A 271 -13.81 -0.45 -3.34
C ALA A 271 -14.00 -0.35 -1.83
N ALA A 272 -13.12 0.36 -1.12
CA ALA A 272 -13.27 0.58 0.32
C ALA A 272 -14.64 1.23 0.62
N LEU A 273 -15.27 0.77 1.70
CA LEU A 273 -16.58 1.25 2.16
C LEU A 273 -16.44 2.38 3.19
N THR A 274 -15.32 2.39 3.92
CA THR A 274 -15.03 3.32 4.99
C THR A 274 -14.51 4.66 4.46
N HIS A 275 -14.71 5.73 5.22
CA HIS A 275 -14.19 7.06 4.89
C HIS A 275 -12.66 7.10 4.92
N PHE A 276 -12.07 6.49 5.95
CA PHE A 276 -10.62 6.39 6.09
C PHE A 276 -10.08 5.11 5.48
N ILE A 277 -8.93 5.22 4.83
CA ILE A 277 -8.31 4.13 4.06
C ILE A 277 -6.82 4.09 4.32
N LEU A 278 -6.28 2.90 4.63
CA LEU A 278 -4.84 2.65 4.69
C LEU A 278 -4.41 1.89 3.43
N ALA A 279 -3.88 2.59 2.43
CA ALA A 279 -3.34 1.97 1.21
C ALA A 279 -1.90 1.51 1.46
N SER A 280 -1.68 0.20 1.54
CA SER A 280 -0.41 -0.38 1.98
C SER A 280 -0.12 -1.72 1.30
N ASP A 281 1.17 -2.09 1.26
CA ASP A 281 1.62 -3.36 0.70
C ASP A 281 1.32 -4.50 1.70
N VAL A 282 0.92 -5.69 1.23
CA VAL A 282 0.38 -6.78 2.07
C VAL A 282 1.37 -7.28 3.15
N GLU A 283 2.66 -7.08 2.93
CA GLU A 283 3.77 -7.44 3.84
C GLU A 283 4.01 -6.41 4.96
N LEU A 284 3.24 -5.31 5.01
CA LEU A 284 3.38 -4.24 6.00
C LEU A 284 2.30 -4.35 7.07
N TYR A 285 2.69 -4.83 8.25
CA TYR A 285 1.75 -5.04 9.33
C TYR A 285 1.70 -3.87 10.29
N PRO A 286 0.50 -3.38 10.65
CA PRO A 286 0.35 -2.28 11.58
C PRO A 286 0.63 -2.70 13.03
N SER A 287 0.96 -1.73 13.86
CA SER A 287 0.76 -1.84 15.31
C SER A 287 -0.71 -2.21 15.59
N PRO A 288 -1.02 -2.98 16.64
CA PRO A 288 -2.39 -3.39 16.94
C PRO A 288 -3.26 -2.18 17.27
N ASP A 289 -4.58 -2.35 17.12
CA ASP A 289 -5.58 -1.41 17.66
C ASP A 289 -5.50 0.02 17.07
N VAL A 290 -4.91 0.14 15.87
CA VAL A 290 -4.79 1.43 15.16
C VAL A 290 -6.15 1.98 14.78
N ILE A 291 -7.11 1.14 14.38
CA ILE A 291 -8.46 1.58 13.95
C ILE A 291 -9.13 2.39 15.06
N ARG A 292 -9.31 1.78 16.24
CA ARG A 292 -9.98 2.42 17.38
C ARG A 292 -9.25 3.68 17.82
N LYS A 293 -7.94 3.58 18.11
CA LYS A 293 -7.15 4.73 18.57
C LYS A 293 -7.12 5.88 17.57
N PHE A 294 -7.13 5.58 16.28
CA PHE A 294 -7.20 6.60 15.23
C PHE A 294 -8.56 7.27 15.18
N LEU A 295 -9.65 6.51 15.21
CA LEU A 295 -11.01 7.08 15.21
C LEU A 295 -11.26 7.93 16.47
N GLU A 296 -10.81 7.49 17.65
CA GLU A 296 -10.83 8.29 18.88
C GLU A 296 -10.02 9.59 18.72
N MET A 297 -8.83 9.54 18.11
CA MET A 297 -8.02 10.72 17.83
C MET A 297 -8.76 11.70 16.91
N ILE A 298 -9.41 11.20 15.86
CA ILE A 298 -10.21 12.04 14.95
C ILE A 298 -11.39 12.67 15.68
N ALA A 299 -12.08 11.91 16.53
CA ALA A 299 -13.26 12.38 17.27
C ALA A 299 -12.93 13.46 18.32
N ARG A 300 -11.73 13.43 18.92
CA ARG A 300 -11.24 14.53 19.76
C ARG A 300 -11.12 15.83 18.97
N ASN A 301 -10.70 15.75 17.71
CA ASN A 301 -10.62 16.88 16.77
C ASN A 301 -9.83 18.09 17.32
N GLU A 302 -8.69 17.83 17.94
CA GLU A 302 -7.87 18.84 18.61
C GLU A 302 -6.55 19.14 17.88
N GLY A 303 -5.92 20.27 18.25
CA GLY A 303 -4.54 20.58 17.86
C GLY A 303 -4.35 20.64 16.34
N PRO A 304 -3.37 19.90 15.76
CA PRO A 304 -3.14 19.87 14.32
C PRO A 304 -4.36 19.45 13.48
N LEU A 305 -5.36 18.77 14.08
CA LEU A 305 -6.61 18.40 13.40
C LEU A 305 -7.53 19.59 13.14
N LEU A 306 -7.30 20.75 13.74
CA LEU A 306 -8.08 21.96 13.47
C LEU A 306 -7.61 22.70 12.20
N ARG A 307 -6.51 22.25 11.59
CA ARG A 307 -5.98 22.83 10.35
C ARG A 307 -6.93 22.54 9.18
N LYS A 308 -7.14 23.56 8.34
CA LYS A 308 -8.08 23.51 7.20
C LYS A 308 -7.52 22.84 5.94
N ASN A 309 -6.20 22.63 5.89
CA ASN A 309 -5.55 22.01 4.74
C ASN A 309 -6.02 20.56 4.57
N ARG A 310 -5.99 20.07 3.33
CA ARG A 310 -6.09 18.63 3.05
C ARG A 310 -4.99 17.90 3.80
N ARG A 311 -5.25 16.68 4.25
CA ARG A 311 -4.35 15.98 5.15
C ARG A 311 -4.36 14.48 4.95
N VAL A 312 -3.21 13.89 5.24
CA VAL A 312 -3.02 12.45 5.37
C VAL A 312 -2.26 12.16 6.66
N PHE A 313 -2.31 10.91 7.12
CA PHE A 313 -1.75 10.48 8.39
C PHE A 313 -0.67 9.40 8.19
N PRO A 314 0.58 9.79 7.88
CA PRO A 314 1.66 8.84 7.70
C PRO A 314 1.99 8.06 8.97
N MET A 315 2.25 6.76 8.79
CA MET A 315 2.79 5.88 9.81
C MET A 315 4.28 5.67 9.58
N SER A 316 5.06 5.68 10.66
CA SER A 316 6.49 5.35 10.59
C SER A 316 6.65 3.86 10.26
N ILE A 317 7.61 3.52 9.40
CA ILE A 317 7.79 2.15 8.90
C ILE A 317 9.15 1.61 9.35
N PHE A 318 9.17 0.35 9.78
CA PHE A 318 10.36 -0.33 10.27
C PHE A 318 10.51 -1.71 9.65
N GLU A 319 11.75 -2.19 9.58
CA GLU A 319 12.07 -3.57 9.24
C GLU A 319 12.59 -4.28 10.48
N VAL A 320 12.15 -5.52 10.69
CA VAL A 320 12.53 -6.33 11.85
C VAL A 320 13.31 -7.54 11.35
N ASN A 321 14.37 -7.93 12.09
CA ASN A 321 15.19 -9.09 11.73
C ASN A 321 14.34 -10.36 11.62
N GLU A 322 14.77 -11.24 10.72
CA GLU A 322 14.15 -12.56 10.56
C GLU A 322 14.14 -13.34 11.89
N GLY A 323 13.07 -14.11 12.13
CA GLY A 323 12.87 -14.86 13.37
C GLY A 323 12.47 -14.02 14.59
N GLN A 324 12.55 -12.69 14.55
CA GLN A 324 12.09 -11.85 15.66
C GLN A 324 10.57 -11.68 15.65
N LYS A 325 9.98 -11.54 16.85
CA LYS A 325 8.56 -11.21 17.00
C LYS A 325 8.33 -9.74 16.60
N ILE A 326 7.24 -9.50 15.88
CA ILE A 326 6.82 -8.14 15.52
C ILE A 326 6.46 -7.36 16.81
N PRO A 327 7.00 -6.14 17.02
CA PRO A 327 6.69 -5.36 18.20
C PRO A 327 5.20 -5.00 18.26
N LYS A 328 4.61 -5.15 19.45
CA LYS A 328 3.21 -4.79 19.71
C LYS A 328 3.00 -3.30 19.98
N ASP A 329 4.04 -2.63 20.44
CA ASP A 329 3.99 -1.25 20.94
C ASP A 329 5.29 -0.52 20.62
N LYS A 330 5.24 0.82 20.74
CA LYS A 330 6.39 1.68 20.41
C LYS A 330 7.53 1.45 21.40
N THR A 331 7.23 1.18 22.67
CA THR A 331 8.24 0.89 23.70
C THR A 331 9.09 -0.33 23.33
N THR A 332 8.48 -1.41 22.87
CA THR A 332 9.16 -2.63 22.42
C THR A 332 9.93 -2.38 21.14
N LEU A 333 9.35 -1.65 20.17
CA LEU A 333 10.07 -1.25 18.96
C LEU A 333 11.33 -0.43 19.30
N LYS A 334 11.25 0.56 20.20
CA LYS A 334 12.40 1.35 20.66
C LYS A 334 13.50 0.47 21.24
N ARG A 335 13.14 -0.51 22.07
CA ARG A 335 14.08 -1.49 22.62
C ARG A 335 14.72 -2.34 21.52
N MET A 336 13.97 -2.76 20.51
CA MET A 336 14.50 -3.51 19.36
C MET A 336 15.47 -2.65 18.53
N LEU A 337 15.14 -1.39 18.26
CA LEU A 337 16.01 -0.44 17.57
C LEU A 337 17.33 -0.24 18.31
N ARG A 338 17.30 -0.06 19.63
CA ARG A 338 18.51 0.06 20.47
C ARG A 338 19.40 -1.19 20.42
N LYS A 339 18.79 -2.37 20.31
CA LYS A 339 19.49 -3.66 20.21
C LYS A 339 19.92 -4.02 18.78
N GLY A 340 19.62 -3.19 17.78
CA GLY A 340 19.90 -3.51 16.37
C GLY A 340 19.04 -4.66 15.80
N LEU A 341 17.92 -4.98 16.45
CA LEU A 341 16.97 -6.02 16.01
C LEU A 341 15.90 -5.50 15.04
N ALA A 342 15.84 -4.18 14.88
CA ALA A 342 15.00 -3.48 13.92
C ALA A 342 15.78 -2.30 13.32
N ILE A 343 15.37 -1.86 12.13
CA ILE A 343 15.89 -0.64 11.49
C ILE A 343 14.75 0.19 10.89
N PRO A 344 14.95 1.51 10.68
CA PRO A 344 14.05 2.29 9.83
C PRO A 344 13.93 1.67 8.42
N PHE A 345 12.72 1.71 7.87
CA PHE A 345 12.40 1.06 6.61
C PHE A 345 13.29 1.52 5.45
N HIS A 346 13.79 0.55 4.68
CA HIS A 346 14.66 0.77 3.54
C HIS A 346 15.91 1.58 3.86
N LYS A 347 16.35 1.62 5.13
CA LYS A 347 17.62 2.28 5.54
C LYS A 347 18.81 1.74 4.75
N ARG A 348 18.74 0.50 4.24
CA ARG A 348 19.79 -0.12 3.41
C ARG A 348 19.52 -0.09 1.90
N LEU A 349 18.34 0.33 1.45
CA LEU A 349 17.95 0.33 0.02
C LEU A 349 17.85 1.75 -0.55
N CYS A 350 17.19 2.65 0.17
CA CYS A 350 17.07 4.05 -0.22
C CYS A 350 16.89 4.93 1.04
N PRO A 351 17.98 5.34 1.69
CA PRO A 351 17.93 6.17 2.89
C PRO A 351 17.15 7.48 2.70
N SER A 352 17.19 8.06 1.50
CA SER A 352 16.52 9.31 1.17
C SER A 352 15.02 9.16 0.84
N CYS A 353 14.57 8.01 0.32
CA CYS A 353 13.18 7.78 -0.11
C CYS A 353 12.20 7.67 1.07
N HIS A 354 12.69 7.25 2.25
CA HIS A 354 11.86 7.12 3.46
C HIS A 354 12.36 8.02 4.59
N LYS A 355 13.02 9.13 4.26
CA LYS A 355 13.36 10.16 5.24
C LYS A 355 12.06 10.82 5.72
N VAL A 356 11.60 10.43 6.91
CA VAL A 356 10.41 11.00 7.55
C VAL A 356 10.81 12.27 8.32
N PRO A 357 10.04 13.37 8.23
CA PRO A 357 10.24 14.54 9.08
C PRO A 357 10.33 14.16 10.56
N LYS A 358 11.42 14.59 11.21
CA LYS A 358 11.71 14.32 12.63
C LYS A 358 11.74 12.82 13.04
N ALA A 359 12.17 11.93 12.12
CA ALA A 359 12.23 10.48 12.38
C ALA A 359 13.05 10.11 13.63
N GLU A 360 14.19 10.74 13.85
CA GLU A 360 15.04 10.46 15.02
C GLU A 360 14.36 10.88 16.33
N GLN A 361 13.69 12.03 16.34
CA GLN A 361 12.94 12.50 17.49
C GLN A 361 11.74 11.59 17.75
N TRP A 362 11.08 11.09 16.70
CA TRP A 362 9.97 10.14 16.82
C TRP A 362 10.41 8.86 17.55
N VAL A 363 11.57 8.31 17.17
CA VAL A 363 12.16 7.11 17.82
C VAL A 363 12.55 7.39 19.27
N LYS A 364 13.05 8.60 19.58
CA LYS A 364 13.46 8.97 20.94
C LYS A 364 12.25 9.24 21.85
N ALA A 365 11.17 9.81 21.32
CA ALA A 365 9.96 10.15 22.06
C ALA A 365 9.36 8.93 22.78
N ASN A 366 8.86 9.14 23.99
CA ASN A 366 8.17 8.10 24.75
C ASN A 366 6.83 7.76 24.11
N GLU A 367 6.37 6.55 24.36
CA GLU A 367 5.02 6.13 24.01
C GLU A 367 4.05 6.85 24.95
N THR A 368 2.98 7.39 24.37
CA THR A 368 1.89 8.06 25.09
C THR A 368 0.66 7.16 25.10
N GLU A 369 -0.32 7.49 25.94
CA GLU A 369 -1.62 6.84 25.88
C GLU A 369 -2.38 7.28 24.61
N GLY A 370 -3.05 6.31 23.96
CA GLY A 370 -3.80 6.56 22.73
C GLY A 370 -2.91 6.85 21.52
N LEU A 371 -3.46 7.65 20.60
CA LEU A 371 -2.80 8.06 19.36
C LEU A 371 -2.93 9.57 19.18
N GLY A 372 -1.85 10.22 18.74
CA GLY A 372 -1.79 11.64 18.46
C GLY A 372 -0.96 11.98 17.23
N VAL A 373 -0.91 13.27 16.90
CA VAL A 373 -0.05 13.80 15.85
C VAL A 373 1.28 14.21 16.46
N PHE A 374 2.34 13.49 16.13
CA PHE A 374 3.70 13.80 16.57
C PHE A 374 4.22 15.10 15.95
N THR A 375 4.06 15.24 14.63
CA THR A 375 4.49 16.43 13.92
C THR A 375 3.78 16.57 12.58
N VAL A 376 3.70 17.81 12.07
CA VAL A 376 3.16 18.10 10.74
C VAL A 376 4.32 18.29 9.77
N GLY A 377 4.31 17.50 8.70
CA GLY A 377 5.32 17.53 7.64
C GLY A 377 4.78 18.05 6.31
N LYS A 378 5.72 18.32 5.39
CA LYS A 378 5.47 18.63 3.98
C LYS A 378 6.45 17.85 3.11
N ARG A 379 6.00 17.41 1.93
CA ARG A 379 6.82 16.70 0.94
C ARG A 379 7.57 17.67 0.01
N ILE A 380 8.39 18.53 0.60
CA ILE A 380 9.19 19.55 -0.10
C ILE A 380 10.64 19.53 0.41
N GLY A 381 11.55 20.18 -0.31
CA GLY A 381 12.97 20.28 0.09
C GLY A 381 13.60 18.91 0.27
N GLN A 382 14.22 18.66 1.43
CA GLN A 382 14.85 17.37 1.74
C GLN A 382 13.89 16.17 1.79
N PHE A 383 12.57 16.41 1.80
CA PHE A 383 11.53 15.37 1.85
C PHE A 383 10.82 15.19 0.50
N ILE A 384 11.35 15.78 -0.58
CA ILE A 384 10.73 15.71 -1.91
C ILE A 384 10.62 14.29 -2.46
N ASN A 385 11.47 13.37 -1.99
CA ASN A 385 11.44 11.95 -2.38
C ASN A 385 10.74 11.06 -1.34
N TRP A 386 10.10 11.64 -0.33
CA TRP A 386 9.44 10.86 0.70
C TRP A 386 8.22 10.13 0.12
N GLU A 387 8.22 8.80 0.22
CA GLU A 387 7.09 7.92 -0.14
C GLU A 387 6.44 7.34 1.15
N PRO A 388 5.58 8.11 1.83
CA PRO A 388 4.89 7.63 3.02
C PRO A 388 3.82 6.59 2.70
N ILE A 389 3.61 5.67 3.63
CA ILE A 389 2.36 4.91 3.76
C ILE A 389 1.52 5.61 4.81
N TYR A 390 0.26 5.90 4.48
CA TYR A 390 -0.58 6.77 5.28
C TYR A 390 -2.03 6.31 5.32
N ILE A 391 -2.74 6.69 6.38
CA ILE A 391 -4.20 6.70 6.40
C ILE A 391 -4.67 7.97 5.71
N GLY A 392 -5.52 7.83 4.71
CA GLY A 392 -6.08 8.90 3.90
C GLY A 392 -7.58 8.72 3.69
N THR A 393 -8.13 9.32 2.64
CA THR A 393 -9.56 9.20 2.28
C THR A 393 -9.73 8.86 0.80
N HIS A 394 -10.97 8.73 0.34
CA HIS A 394 -11.27 8.61 -1.09
C HIS A 394 -10.91 9.86 -1.92
N ASP A 395 -10.76 11.03 -1.29
CA ASP A 395 -10.49 12.29 -1.99
C ASP A 395 -9.02 12.44 -2.40
N ASP A 396 -8.13 11.59 -1.87
CA ASP A 396 -6.72 11.65 -2.20
C ASP A 396 -6.46 11.26 -3.67
N PRO A 397 -5.46 11.86 -4.34
CA PRO A 397 -5.09 11.49 -5.70
C PRO A 397 -4.87 9.97 -5.85
N LEU A 398 -5.38 9.39 -6.94
CA LEU A 398 -5.13 7.99 -7.29
C LEU A 398 -3.68 7.79 -7.75
N TYR A 399 -3.24 6.53 -7.73
CA TYR A 399 -1.93 6.15 -8.25
C TYR A 399 -1.97 6.09 -9.78
N ASP A 400 -0.88 6.48 -10.45
CA ASP A 400 -0.81 6.40 -11.91
C ASP A 400 -0.68 4.94 -12.37
N GLU A 401 -1.72 4.43 -13.04
CA GLU A 401 -1.86 3.02 -13.41
C GLU A 401 -0.90 2.55 -14.51
N ARG A 402 -0.22 3.48 -15.19
CA ARG A 402 0.79 3.16 -16.20
C ARG A 402 2.11 2.69 -15.58
N LEU A 403 2.28 2.86 -14.27
CA LEU A 403 3.49 2.49 -13.54
C LEU A 403 3.39 1.06 -13.00
N SER A 404 4.45 0.27 -13.23
CA SER A 404 4.60 -1.10 -12.74
C SER A 404 5.58 -1.18 -11.57
N TRP A 405 5.49 -2.25 -10.78
CA TRP A 405 6.41 -2.49 -9.66
C TRP A 405 7.88 -2.63 -10.10
N GLU A 406 8.10 -3.27 -11.25
CA GLU A 406 9.43 -3.44 -11.81
C GLU A 406 10.07 -2.09 -12.18
N GLY A 407 9.25 -1.12 -12.61
CA GLY A 407 9.66 0.23 -13.01
C GLY A 407 10.17 1.12 -11.87
N LYS A 408 9.85 0.78 -10.61
CA LYS A 408 10.06 1.63 -9.41
C LYS A 408 9.32 2.97 -9.51
N LYS A 409 9.47 3.83 -8.49
CA LYS A 409 8.84 5.17 -8.40
C LYS A 409 7.31 5.15 -8.60
N ASP A 410 6.67 4.02 -8.32
CA ASP A 410 5.24 3.81 -8.54
C ASP A 410 4.34 4.67 -7.64
N LYS A 411 4.88 5.29 -6.57
CA LYS A 411 4.15 6.18 -5.67
C LYS A 411 4.56 7.65 -5.83
N MET A 412 5.65 7.95 -6.54
CA MET A 412 6.21 9.31 -6.65
C MET A 412 5.29 10.29 -7.37
N THR A 413 4.55 9.83 -8.37
CA THR A 413 3.58 10.65 -9.13
C THR A 413 2.40 11.09 -8.27
N GLN A 414 1.89 10.19 -7.42
CA GLN A 414 0.89 10.53 -6.40
C GLN A 414 1.49 11.51 -5.37
N GLY A 415 2.74 11.28 -4.95
CA GLY A 415 3.45 12.18 -4.04
C GLY A 415 3.58 13.61 -4.57
N TYR A 416 3.75 13.79 -5.88
CA TYR A 416 3.72 15.10 -6.52
C TYR A 416 2.33 15.75 -6.42
N ALA A 417 1.26 15.02 -6.76
CA ALA A 417 -0.10 15.52 -6.67
C ALA A 417 -0.45 16.00 -5.24
N LEU A 418 -0.10 15.21 -4.21
CA LEU A 418 -0.28 15.60 -2.81
C LEU A 418 0.48 16.90 -2.45
N CYS A 419 1.71 17.05 -2.96
CA CYS A 419 2.52 18.24 -2.70
C CYS A 419 1.93 19.52 -3.31
N VAL A 420 1.48 19.43 -4.58
CA VAL A 420 0.89 20.57 -5.30
C VAL A 420 -0.44 20.98 -4.66
N LEU A 421 -1.25 20.01 -4.24
CA LEU A 421 -2.53 20.23 -3.54
C LEU A 421 -2.38 20.67 -2.06
N ASP A 422 -1.17 21.05 -1.65
CA ASP A 422 -0.83 21.53 -0.31
C ASP A 422 -1.24 20.63 0.86
N TYR A 423 -1.12 19.32 0.69
CA TYR A 423 -1.41 18.38 1.78
C TYR A 423 -0.50 18.60 2.99
N ASP A 424 -1.09 18.56 4.18
CA ASP A 424 -0.40 18.41 5.46
C ASP A 424 -0.21 16.92 5.77
N PHE A 425 1.01 16.54 6.15
CA PHE A 425 1.34 15.17 6.53
C PHE A 425 1.39 15.08 8.06
N LEU A 426 0.30 14.66 8.68
CA LEU A 426 0.15 14.57 10.14
C LEU A 426 0.74 13.24 10.62
N ILE A 427 2.04 13.22 10.90
CA ILE A 427 2.78 12.01 11.27
C ILE A 427 2.32 11.54 12.65
N LEU A 428 1.88 10.29 12.73
CA LEU A 428 1.32 9.69 13.94
C LEU A 428 2.41 9.31 14.95
N ASP A 429 2.15 9.44 16.26
CA ASP A 429 3.16 9.26 17.33
C ASP A 429 3.41 7.81 17.76
N ASN A 430 2.36 6.98 17.87
CA ASN A 430 2.44 5.60 18.38
C ASN A 430 2.04 4.55 17.34
N ALA A 431 1.48 4.96 16.20
CA ALA A 431 1.14 4.06 15.10
C ALA A 431 2.34 3.87 14.16
N PHE A 432 2.67 2.61 13.86
CA PHE A 432 3.77 2.26 12.97
C PHE A 432 3.44 1.00 12.16
N LEU A 433 4.16 0.82 11.04
CA LEU A 433 4.13 -0.38 10.21
C LEU A 433 5.44 -1.15 10.36
N VAL A 434 5.34 -2.48 10.30
CA VAL A 434 6.49 -3.38 10.30
C VAL A 434 6.46 -4.25 9.06
N HIS A 435 7.56 -4.22 8.32
CA HIS A 435 7.80 -5.12 7.20
C HIS A 435 8.34 -6.48 7.67
N LYS A 436 7.80 -7.59 7.14
CA LYS A 436 8.24 -8.98 7.38
C LYS A 436 8.18 -9.80 6.07
N PRO A 437 9.04 -10.81 5.85
CA PRO A 437 10.15 -11.27 6.69
C PRO A 437 11.47 -10.54 6.44
N GLY A 438 12.08 -10.08 7.52
CA GLY A 438 13.47 -9.63 7.54
C GLY A 438 13.71 -8.21 7.04
N ILE A 439 14.99 -7.83 7.14
CA ILE A 439 15.54 -6.60 6.57
C ILE A 439 15.83 -6.87 5.10
N LYS A 440 15.18 -6.12 4.21
CA LYS A 440 15.46 -6.21 2.78
C LYS A 440 16.92 -5.78 2.54
N ILE A 441 17.60 -6.53 1.69
CA ILE A 441 18.96 -6.22 1.23
C ILE A 441 18.87 -5.84 -0.24
N TYR A 442 19.58 -4.78 -0.63
CA TYR A 442 19.63 -4.36 -2.02
C TYR A 442 20.26 -5.45 -2.89
N LYS A 443 19.55 -5.88 -3.94
CA LYS A 443 20.05 -6.80 -4.96
C LYS A 443 20.09 -6.06 -6.30
N ILE A 444 21.25 -6.06 -6.95
CA ILE A 444 21.40 -5.51 -8.30
C ILE A 444 20.67 -6.44 -9.27
N ASP A 445 19.71 -5.88 -9.99
CA ASP A 445 18.99 -6.56 -11.06
C ASP A 445 19.12 -5.71 -12.34
N PRO A 446 20.00 -6.09 -13.28
CA PRO A 446 20.21 -5.36 -14.53
C PRO A 446 18.94 -5.25 -15.38
N LYS A 447 18.07 -6.28 -15.38
CA LYS A 447 16.81 -6.24 -16.14
C LYS A 447 15.88 -5.19 -15.54
N ARG A 448 15.82 -5.12 -14.21
CA ARG A 448 15.03 -4.10 -13.51
C ARG A 448 15.57 -2.69 -13.71
N GLN A 449 16.89 -2.50 -13.86
CA GLN A 449 17.48 -1.19 -14.18
C GLN A 449 17.03 -0.67 -15.55
N VAL A 450 16.98 -1.54 -16.56
CA VAL A 450 16.47 -1.18 -17.90
C VAL A 450 15.01 -0.75 -17.82
N LEU A 451 14.17 -1.51 -17.10
CA LEU A 451 12.76 -1.15 -16.90
C LEU A 451 12.60 0.18 -16.16
N SER A 452 13.36 0.40 -15.09
CA SER A 452 13.34 1.66 -14.36
C SER A 452 13.77 2.86 -15.21
N THR A 453 14.73 2.68 -16.12
CA THR A 453 15.11 3.73 -17.08
C THR A 453 13.97 4.08 -18.04
N LYS A 454 13.24 3.08 -18.55
CA LYS A 454 12.05 3.30 -19.38
C LYS A 454 10.96 4.03 -18.60
N THR A 455 10.71 3.62 -17.36
CA THR A 455 9.75 4.27 -16.46
C THR A 455 10.12 5.72 -16.18
N ASN A 456 11.41 6.02 -15.94
CA ASN A 456 11.86 7.40 -15.74
C ASN A 456 11.63 8.27 -16.98
N LYS A 457 11.84 7.73 -18.19
CA LYS A 457 11.52 8.44 -19.44
C LYS A 457 10.02 8.68 -19.58
N LEU A 458 9.19 7.66 -19.32
CA LEU A 458 7.73 7.80 -19.31
C LEU A 458 7.26 8.88 -18.34
N ILE A 459 7.78 8.86 -17.11
CA ILE A 459 7.48 9.87 -16.09
C ILE A 459 7.88 11.26 -16.57
N LYS A 460 9.14 11.43 -16.99
CA LYS A 460 9.68 12.76 -17.33
C LYS A 460 9.00 13.37 -18.55
N LEU A 461 8.73 12.57 -19.57
CA LEU A 461 8.28 13.06 -20.88
C LEU A 461 6.77 13.09 -21.05
N ILE A 462 6.02 12.27 -20.29
CA ILE A 462 4.57 12.12 -20.47
C ILE A 462 3.85 12.42 -19.17
N ILE A 463 4.08 11.63 -18.11
CA ILE A 463 3.26 11.70 -16.89
C ILE A 463 3.44 13.03 -16.17
N PHE A 464 4.68 13.49 -15.98
CA PHE A 464 4.94 14.71 -15.23
C PHE A 464 4.36 15.97 -15.90
N PRO A 465 4.51 16.17 -17.23
CA PRO A 465 3.76 17.20 -17.95
C PRO A 465 2.25 17.13 -17.75
N GLU A 466 1.64 15.95 -17.83
CA GLU A 466 0.20 15.77 -17.60
C GLU A 466 -0.20 16.14 -16.17
N LEU A 467 0.57 15.72 -15.16
CA LEU A 467 0.31 16.06 -13.76
C LEU A 467 0.36 17.58 -13.51
N LYS A 468 1.25 18.31 -14.19
CA LYS A 468 1.28 19.78 -14.12
C LYS A 468 0.01 20.41 -14.67
N VAL A 469 -0.59 19.82 -15.69
CA VAL A 469 -1.87 20.27 -16.25
C VAL A 469 -3.02 19.92 -15.31
N LEU A 470 -3.05 18.68 -14.78
CA LEU A 470 -4.14 18.17 -13.95
C LEU A 470 -4.19 18.81 -12.55
N TYR A 471 -3.04 18.99 -11.91
CA TYR A 471 -2.95 19.44 -10.51
C TYR A 471 -2.33 20.83 -10.36
N GLY A 472 -1.67 21.35 -11.39
CA GLY A 472 -0.94 22.62 -11.35
C GLY A 472 0.54 22.46 -11.00
N VAL A 473 1.21 23.58 -10.76
CA VAL A 473 2.63 23.64 -10.40
C VAL A 473 2.80 24.38 -9.09
N ARG A 474 3.66 23.86 -8.21
CA ARG A 474 4.05 24.54 -6.97
C ARG A 474 5.55 24.42 -6.74
N LYS A 475 6.19 25.53 -6.36
CA LYS A 475 7.62 25.59 -6.06
C LYS A 475 7.98 24.55 -4.98
N GLY A 476 8.99 23.72 -5.26
CA GLY A 476 9.48 22.69 -4.33
C GLY A 476 8.81 21.31 -4.45
N CYS A 477 7.81 21.14 -5.33
CA CYS A 477 7.20 19.84 -5.62
C CYS A 477 7.85 19.16 -6.85
N ALA A 478 8.15 17.86 -6.76
CA ALA A 478 8.68 17.05 -7.87
C ALA A 478 8.30 15.55 -7.76
N VAL A 479 8.62 14.81 -8.83
CA VAL A 479 8.48 13.35 -9.00
C VAL A 479 9.84 12.65 -8.97
#